data_AF-A0A661K484-F1
#
_entry.id   AF-A0A661K484-F1
#
_cell.length_a   1.000
_cell.length_b   1.000
_cell.length_c   1.000
_cell.angle_alpha   90.00
_cell.angle_beta   90.00
_cell.angle_gamma   90.00
#
_symmetry.space_group_name_H-M   'P 1'
#
loop_
_entity.id
_entity.type
_entity.pdbx_description
1 polymer ?
#
loop_
_entity_poly.entity_id
_entity_poly.type
_entity_poly.pdbx_seq_one_letter_code
_entity_poly.pdbx_strand_id
1 'polypeptide(L)' 'MRMGREMVILREMKDRVEGIERLALELQELGRGMPVVEKNTRCILSFIHALKFGISDVAELKDIEEVEDGRGSQG' A
#
# COMPACT_ATOMS: atom_id res chain seq x y z
N MET A 1 5.96 9.60 20.90
CA MET A 1 6.50 8.25 20.66
C MET A 1 5.55 7.28 19.92
N ARG A 2 4.22 7.52 19.83
CA ARG A 2 3.29 6.66 19.03
C ARG A 2 3.46 6.81 17.51
N MET A 3 3.71 8.03 17.04
CA MET A 3 3.76 8.42 15.62
C MET A 3 4.80 7.66 14.79
N GLY A 4 6.04 7.54 15.29
CA GLY A 4 7.10 6.83 14.57
C GLY A 4 6.81 5.34 14.34
N ARG A 5 6.02 4.71 15.23
CA ARG A 5 5.65 3.30 15.07
C ARG A 5 4.64 3.09 13.94
N GLU A 6 3.69 4.01 13.79
CA GLU A 6 2.68 3.93 12.73
C GLU A 6 3.28 4.12 11.34
N MET A 7 4.23 5.04 11.20
CA MET A 7 4.99 5.25 9.95
C MET A 7 5.80 4.01 9.56
N VAL A 8 6.44 3.34 10.53
CA VAL A 8 7.15 2.08 10.29
C VAL A 8 6.18 0.99 9.83
N ILE A 9 5.02 0.86 10.49
CA ILE A 9 4.00 -0.12 10.12
C ILE A 9 3.46 0.16 8.70
N LEU A 10 3.18 1.42 8.35
CA LEU A 10 2.69 1.78 7.02
C LEU A 10 3.72 1.45 5.92
N ARG A 11 5.00 1.69 6.18
CA ARG A 11 6.09 1.31 5.27
C ARG A 11 6.17 -0.21 5.10
N GLU A 12 6.13 -0.96 6.20
CA GLU A 12 6.11 -2.43 6.15
C GLU A 12 4.88 -2.95 5.39
N MET A 13 3.71 -2.35 5.59
CA MET A 13 2.50 -2.71 4.85
C MET A 13 2.65 -2.45 3.35
N LYS A 14 3.21 -1.29 2.97
CA LYS A 14 3.49 -0.97 1.57
C LYS A 14 4.40 -2.01 0.92
N ASP A 15 5.53 -2.33 1.56
CA ASP A 15 6.50 -3.30 1.05
C ASP A 15 5.87 -4.69 0.88
N ARG A 16 5.02 -5.10 1.82
CA ARG A 16 4.27 -6.37 1.76
C ARG A 16 3.25 -6.38 0.62
N VAL A 17 2.50 -5.30 0.44
CA VAL A 17 1.51 -5.18 -0.65
C VAL A 17 2.19 -5.23 -2.02
N GLU A 18 3.32 -4.54 -2.19
CA GLU A 18 4.14 -4.63 -3.42
C GLU A 18 4.69 -6.05 -3.65
N GLY A 19 5.05 -6.77 -2.58
CA GLY A 19 5.43 -8.17 -2.66
C GLY A 19 4.31 -9.08 -3.17
N ILE A 20 3.09 -8.90 -2.67
CA ILE A 20 1.91 -9.66 -3.12
C ILE A 20 1.61 -9.33 -4.59
N GLU A 21 1.77 -8.07 -5.00
CA GLU A 21 1.56 -7.63 -6.38
C GLU A 21 2.46 -8.40 -7.35
N ARG A 22 3.76 -8.47 -7.04
CA ARG A 22 4.72 -9.22 -7.85
C ARG A 22 4.35 -10.70 -7.96
N LEU A 23 4.00 -11.34 -6.85
CA LEU A 23 3.61 -12.76 -6.84
C LEU A 23 2.29 -13.01 -7.58
N ALA A 24 1.34 -12.09 -7.51
CA ALA A 24 0.06 -12.19 -8.23
C ALA A 24 0.25 -12.07 -9.75
N LEU A 25 1.16 -11.19 -10.19
CA LEU A 25 1.55 -11.07 -11.60
C LEU A 25 2.27 -12.32 -12.10
N GLU A 26 3.20 -12.86 -11.31
CA GLU A 26 3.89 -14.11 -11.63
C GLU A 26 2.90 -15.28 -11.75
N LEU A 27 1.98 -15.41 -10.80
CA LEU A 27 0.92 -16.42 -10.84
C LEU A 27 0.01 -16.25 -12.06
N GLN A 28 -0.28 -15.02 -12.47
CA GLN A 28 -1.08 -14.73 -13.66
C GLN A 28 -0.39 -15.22 -14.93
N GLU A 29 0.92 -15.00 -15.05
CA GLU A 29 1.70 -15.46 -16.20
C GLU A 29 1.81 -16.99 -16.22
N LEU A 30 2.13 -17.62 -15.08
CA LEU A 30 2.20 -19.08 -14.96
C LEU A 30 0.86 -19.77 -15.27
N GLY A 31 -0.25 -19.14 -14.87
CA GLY A 31 -1.60 -19.64 -15.07
C GLY A 31 -2.28 -19.16 -16.36
N ARG A 32 -1.53 -18.60 -17.31
CA ARG A 32 -2.10 -18.06 -18.55
C ARG A 32 -2.89 -19.11 -19.31
N GLY A 33 -4.10 -18.76 -19.73
CA GLY A 33 -5.04 -19.68 -20.37
C GLY A 33 -5.82 -20.58 -19.39
N MET A 34 -5.64 -20.42 -18.07
CA MET A 34 -6.45 -21.07 -17.04
C MET A 34 -7.46 -20.07 -16.46
N PRO A 35 -8.76 -20.13 -16.83
CA PRO A 35 -9.73 -19.09 -16.48
C PRO A 35 -9.88 -18.84 -14.97
N VAL A 36 -9.74 -19.90 -14.16
CA VAL A 36 -9.82 -19.79 -12.70
C VAL A 36 -8.62 -19.02 -12.15
N VAL A 37 -7.42 -19.22 -12.68
CA VAL A 37 -6.22 -18.50 -12.23
C VAL A 37 -6.33 -17.04 -12.65
N GLU A 38 -6.67 -16.77 -13.91
CA GLU A 38 -6.82 -15.40 -14.43
C GLU A 38 -7.88 -14.58 -13.71
N LYS A 39 -9.00 -15.21 -13.31
CA LYS A 39 -10.04 -14.55 -12.50
C LYS A 39 -9.50 -14.20 -11.12
N ASN A 40 -8.85 -15.15 -10.45
CA ASN A 40 -8.36 -14.94 -9.09
C ASN A 40 -7.22 -13.91 -9.04
N THR A 41 -6.24 -13.98 -9.95
CA THR A 41 -5.14 -13.01 -10.00
C THR A 41 -5.65 -11.61 -10.30
N ARG A 42 -6.63 -11.46 -11.19
CA ARG A 42 -7.30 -10.17 -11.43
C ARG A 42 -7.98 -9.61 -10.17
N CYS A 43 -8.71 -10.43 -9.42
CA CYS A 43 -9.32 -10.01 -8.16
C CYS A 43 -8.27 -9.58 -7.13
N ILE A 44 -7.19 -10.36 -6.99
CA ILE A 44 -6.08 -10.02 -6.09
C ILE A 44 -5.47 -8.66 -6.47
N LEU A 45 -5.15 -8.46 -7.76
CA LEU A 45 -4.57 -7.21 -8.25
C LEU A 45 -5.51 -6.01 -8.02
N SER A 46 -6.82 -6.21 -8.15
CA SER A 46 -7.81 -5.16 -7.84
C SER A 46 -7.81 -4.77 -6.36
N PHE A 47 -7.73 -5.75 -5.44
CA PHE A 47 -7.61 -5.46 -4.00
C PHE A 47 -6.29 -4.79 -3.65
N ILE A 48 -5.19 -5.21 -4.28
CA ILE A 48 -3.87 -4.59 -4.12
C ILE A 48 -3.91 -3.12 -4.54
N HIS A 49 -4.54 -2.81 -5.68
CA HIS A 49 -4.69 -1.43 -6.13
C HIS A 49 -5.42 -0.57 -5.09
N ALA A 50 -6.53 -1.07 -4.55
CA ALA A 50 -7.27 -0.37 -3.49
C ALA A 50 -6.44 -0.18 -2.21
N LEU A 51 -5.65 -1.18 -1.82
CA LEU A 51 -4.76 -1.08 -0.66
C LEU A 51 -3.62 -0.09 -0.87
N LYS A 52 -2.98 -0.09 -2.04
CA LYS A 52 -1.92 0.88 -2.39
C LYS A 52 -2.46 2.31 -2.32
N PHE A 53 -3.66 2.54 -2.84
CA PHE A 53 -4.33 3.82 -2.75
C PHE A 53 -4.57 4.24 -1.29
N GLY A 54 -5.22 3.39 -0.48
CA GLY A 54 -5.51 3.71 0.91
C GLY A 54 -4.26 3.91 1.79
N ILE A 55 -3.17 3.19 1.51
CA ILE A 55 -1.88 3.40 2.21
C ILE A 55 -1.26 4.74 1.81
N SER A 56 -1.29 5.11 0.52
CA SER A 56 -0.80 6.41 0.05
C SER A 56 -1.59 7.57 0.63
N ASP A 57 -2.92 7.49 0.66
CA ASP A 57 -3.77 8.55 1.23
C ASP A 57 -3.42 8.83 2.71
N VAL A 58 -3.19 7.76 3.48
CA VAL A 58 -2.80 7.90 4.89
C VAL A 58 -1.39 8.47 5.04
N ALA A 59 -0.47 8.15 4.13
CA ALA A 59 0.86 8.73 4.13
C ALA A 59 0.83 10.24 3.81
N GLU A 60 0.06 10.65 2.78
CA GLU A 60 -0.07 12.05 2.38
C GLU A 60 -0.74 12.92 3.46
N LEU A 61 -1.79 12.42 4.11
CA LEU A 61 -2.43 13.13 5.23
C LEU A 61 -1.46 13.35 6.41
N LYS A 62 -0.59 12.37 6.68
CA LYS A 62 0.39 12.46 7.78
C LYS A 62 1.54 13.43 7.45
N ASP A 63 1.98 13.50 6.19
CA ASP A 63 2.96 14.49 5.74
C ASP A 63 2.41 15.93 5.89
N ILE A 64 1.10 16.13 5.69
CA ILE A 64 0.43 17.43 5.90
C ILE A 64 0.38 17.80 7.39
N GLU A 65 0.01 16.85 8.28
CA GLU A 65 -0.02 17.08 9.73
C GLU A 65 1.37 17.45 10.30
N GLU A 66 2.46 16.85 9.81
CA GLU A 66 3.82 17.20 10.22
C GLU A 66 4.23 18.63 9.81
N VAL A 67 3.74 19.12 8.66
CA VAL A 67 3.99 20.50 8.19
C VAL A 67 3.21 21.54 9.02
N GLU A 68 2.02 21.18 9.50
CA GLU A 68 1.20 22.07 10.33
C GLU A 68 1.74 22.19 11.77
N ASP A 69 2.17 21.08 12.38
CA ASP A 69 2.74 21.08 13.75
C ASP A 69 4.10 21.84 13.80
N GLY A 70 4.87 21.80 12.71
CA GLY A 70 6.13 22.56 12.58
C GLY A 70 5.97 24.08 12.46
N ARG A 71 4.75 24.60 12.26
CA ARG A 71 4.45 26.04 12.16
C ARG A 71 3.94 26.67 13.45
N GLY A 72 3.70 25.89 14.52
CA GLY A 72 3.12 26.35 15.78
C GLY A 72 4.08 26.98 16.80
N SER A 73 5.39 27.07 16.52
CA SER A 73 6.40 27.52 17.50
C SER A 73 7.25 28.71 17.01
N GLN A 74 6.61 29.72 16.43
CA GLN A 74 7.18 31.08 16.35
C GLN A 74 6.20 32.08 16.94
N GLY A 75 6.23 32.18 18.27
CA GLY A 75 5.58 33.22 19.07
C GLY A 75 6.51 33.62 20.20
#